data_AF-A0A9W6H3Q1-F1
#
_entry.id   AF-A0A9W6H3Q1-F1
#
_cell.length_a   1.000
_cell.length_b   1.000
_cell.length_c   1.000
_cell.angle_alpha   90.00
_cell.angle_beta   90.00
_cell.angle_gamma   90.00
#
_symmetry.space_group_name_H-M   'P 1'
#
loop_
_entity.id
_entity.type
_entity.pdbx_description
1 polymer ?
#
loop_
_entity_poly.entity_id
_entity_poly.type
_entity_poly.pdbx_seq_one_letter_code
_entity_poly.pdbx_strand_id
1 'polypeptide(L)'
;MAPVGVWAIEGDRPESYYPPENERFRERGWNALTAQPGLPLEEWARFKASSSPAWRLHDDIATVALIATVGVEYVLRAIFVSERDAHEAKGHAVELMASHPRDEPAVPQGGAHQNVLAASWHVASVLTRRHPDLVVHETHPGGGLYDVLMVVKEQDLGLPHTASRPRVMLNRAGSLQVHRGQSEMRKVAEWADVLLGAGVGRVVAELEAAADWAQPFSVPTATARNLAYRFISTALHMLGGERHLWDARSEHIDSSGVEASRHHHVDAFPSVLEEDEKARRLSTASAPYSRLWVLLRDEEPAAVVTTAGRLHRRSQAPVDLLAAYGKHGARTRRMTAALMNRWL
;
A
#
# COMPACT_ATOMS: atom_id res chain seq x y z
N MET A 1 -10.52 -12.31 -16.77
CA MET A 1 -11.89 -12.80 -17.03
C MET A 1 -12.67 -11.70 -17.73
N ALA A 2 -13.48 -12.00 -18.74
CA ALA A 2 -14.35 -11.00 -19.38
C ALA A 2 -15.40 -10.51 -18.36
N PRO A 3 -15.79 -9.21 -18.39
CA PRO A 3 -16.78 -8.68 -17.46
C PRO A 3 -18.13 -9.39 -17.66
N VAL A 4 -18.76 -9.77 -16.55
CA VAL A 4 -20.04 -10.48 -16.49
C VAL A 4 -21.20 -9.49 -16.23
N GLY A 5 -20.93 -8.19 -16.30
CA GLY A 5 -21.91 -7.18 -16.68
C GLY A 5 -21.65 -5.78 -16.12
N VAL A 6 -22.08 -4.78 -16.90
CA VAL A 6 -22.26 -3.39 -16.48
C VAL A 6 -23.75 -3.21 -16.24
N TRP A 7 -24.14 -2.88 -15.00
CA TRP A 7 -25.54 -2.82 -14.59
C TRP A 7 -25.89 -1.45 -14.02
N ALA A 8 -27.08 -0.94 -14.33
CA ALA A 8 -27.76 0.04 -13.51
C ALA A 8 -29.02 -0.61 -12.91
N ILE A 9 -29.35 -0.22 -11.69
CA ILE A 9 -30.52 -0.74 -10.98
C ILE A 9 -31.29 0.45 -10.44
N GLU A 10 -32.51 0.62 -10.95
CA GLU A 10 -33.47 1.58 -10.42
C GLU A 10 -34.67 0.80 -9.87
N GLY A 11 -34.71 0.65 -8.55
CA GLY A 11 -35.68 -0.23 -7.87
C GLY A 11 -35.52 -1.69 -8.29
N ASP A 12 -36.59 -2.31 -8.79
CA ASP A 12 -36.62 -3.72 -9.19
C ASP A 12 -36.26 -3.96 -10.67
N ARG A 13 -35.78 -2.95 -11.38
CA ARG A 13 -35.46 -3.03 -12.81
C ARG A 13 -33.96 -2.97 -13.04
N PRO A 14 -33.32 -4.11 -13.37
CA PRO A 14 -31.93 -4.11 -13.76
C PRO A 14 -31.80 -3.88 -15.26
N GLU A 15 -31.02 -2.88 -15.64
CA GLU A 15 -30.62 -2.67 -17.02
C GLU A 15 -29.16 -3.08 -17.19
N SER A 16 -28.92 -3.95 -18.17
CA SER A 16 -27.57 -4.43 -18.49
C SER A 16 -27.05 -3.75 -19.74
N TYR A 17 -25.80 -3.33 -19.71
CA TYR A 17 -25.10 -2.88 -20.90
C TYR A 17 -23.92 -3.78 -21.22
N TYR A 18 -23.89 -4.31 -22.45
CA TYR A 18 -22.75 -5.02 -23.01
C TYR A 18 -22.31 -4.36 -24.31
N PRO A 19 -21.01 -4.12 -24.49
CA PRO A 19 -20.47 -3.86 -25.82
C PRO A 19 -20.78 -5.04 -26.77
N PRO A 20 -20.96 -4.81 -28.08
CA PRO A 20 -21.31 -5.87 -29.04
C PRO A 20 -20.40 -7.11 -28.97
N GLU A 21 -19.10 -6.93 -28.73
CA GLU A 21 -18.10 -8.00 -28.59
C GLU A 21 -18.27 -8.86 -27.33
N ASN A 22 -19.03 -8.35 -26.35
CA ASN A 22 -19.32 -8.98 -25.06
C ASN A 22 -20.81 -9.35 -24.88
N GLU A 23 -21.66 -9.08 -25.87
CA GLU A 23 -23.11 -9.36 -25.82
C GLU A 23 -23.43 -10.83 -25.48
N ARG A 24 -22.56 -11.75 -25.90
CA ARG A 24 -22.63 -13.18 -25.57
C ARG A 24 -22.61 -13.49 -24.07
N PHE A 25 -22.19 -12.55 -23.22
CA PHE A 25 -22.17 -12.71 -21.77
C PHE A 25 -23.43 -12.18 -21.08
N ARG A 26 -24.34 -11.51 -21.81
CA ARG A 26 -25.56 -10.90 -21.27
C ARG A 26 -26.44 -11.89 -20.54
N GLU A 27 -26.71 -13.04 -21.16
CA GLU A 27 -27.54 -14.10 -20.58
C GLU A 27 -26.90 -14.67 -19.30
N ARG A 28 -25.57 -14.83 -19.29
CA ARG A 28 -24.84 -15.29 -18.11
C ARG A 28 -24.92 -14.29 -16.96
N GLY A 29 -24.76 -13.00 -17.24
CA GLY A 29 -24.90 -11.95 -16.24
C GLY A 29 -26.32 -11.87 -15.70
N TRP A 30 -27.33 -11.96 -16.58
CA TRP A 30 -28.74 -11.98 -16.19
C TRP A 30 -29.07 -13.17 -15.29
N ASN A 31 -28.63 -14.38 -15.65
CA ASN A 31 -28.85 -15.57 -14.85
C ASN A 31 -28.16 -15.46 -13.48
N ALA A 32 -26.97 -14.86 -13.42
CA ALA A 32 -26.27 -14.64 -12.16
C ALA A 32 -26.93 -13.56 -11.28
N LEU A 33 -27.57 -12.55 -11.89
CA LEU A 33 -28.32 -11.53 -11.16
C LEU A 33 -29.66 -12.05 -10.65
N THR A 34 -30.35 -12.87 -11.44
CA THR A 34 -31.68 -13.42 -11.10
C THR A 34 -31.64 -14.66 -10.23
N ALA A 35 -30.51 -15.38 -10.15
CA ALA A 35 -30.28 -16.46 -9.20
C ALA A 35 -30.08 -15.98 -7.74
N GLN A 36 -30.71 -14.87 -7.36
CA GLN A 36 -30.52 -14.21 -6.06
C GLN A 36 -31.03 -15.08 -4.89
N PRO A 37 -30.33 -15.13 -3.75
CA PRO A 37 -30.70 -15.94 -2.59
C PRO A 37 -31.80 -15.30 -1.72
N GLY A 38 -32.82 -14.68 -2.33
CA GLY A 38 -33.91 -14.00 -1.63
C GLY A 38 -33.59 -12.59 -1.11
N LEU A 39 -32.45 -12.01 -1.50
CA LEU A 39 -32.12 -10.61 -1.26
C LEU A 39 -32.86 -9.69 -2.25
N PRO A 40 -33.13 -8.42 -1.89
CA PRO A 40 -33.51 -7.40 -2.85
C PRO A 40 -32.46 -7.29 -3.97
N LEU A 41 -32.92 -7.08 -5.21
CA LEU A 41 -32.09 -7.09 -6.41
C LEU A 41 -30.91 -6.11 -6.33
N GLU A 42 -31.14 -4.90 -5.81
CA GLU A 42 -30.12 -3.87 -5.65
C GLU A 42 -29.02 -4.30 -4.68
N GLU A 43 -29.39 -4.90 -3.55
CA GLU A 43 -28.44 -5.39 -2.55
C GLU A 43 -27.63 -6.56 -3.10
N TRP A 44 -28.28 -7.47 -3.84
CA TRP A 44 -27.61 -8.58 -4.49
C TRP A 44 -26.59 -8.11 -5.53
N ALA A 45 -26.93 -7.11 -6.34
CA ALA A 45 -26.02 -6.58 -7.35
C ALA A 45 -24.82 -5.84 -6.75
N ARG A 46 -25.03 -5.08 -5.67
CA ARG A 46 -23.94 -4.46 -4.89
C ARG A 46 -23.01 -5.53 -4.32
N PHE A 47 -23.57 -6.61 -3.78
CA PHE A 47 -22.78 -7.76 -3.33
C PHE A 47 -21.98 -8.41 -4.47
N LYS A 48 -22.55 -8.56 -5.65
CA LYS A 48 -21.83 -9.12 -6.82
C LYS A 48 -20.71 -8.18 -7.29
N ALA A 49 -20.94 -6.88 -7.29
CA ALA A 49 -19.93 -5.86 -7.61
C ALA A 49 -18.78 -5.84 -6.60
N SER A 50 -19.05 -6.03 -5.29
CA SER A 50 -18.00 -6.07 -4.27
C SER A 50 -17.25 -7.40 -4.20
N SER A 51 -17.91 -8.51 -4.53
CA SER A 51 -17.32 -9.87 -4.46
C SER A 51 -16.65 -10.33 -5.75
N SER A 52 -16.80 -9.61 -6.86
CA SER A 52 -16.21 -9.99 -8.14
C SER A 52 -15.82 -8.79 -8.99
N PRO A 53 -14.54 -8.70 -9.43
CA PRO A 53 -14.09 -7.62 -10.32
C PRO A 53 -14.73 -7.68 -11.72
N ALA A 54 -15.47 -8.75 -12.03
CA ALA A 54 -16.19 -8.90 -13.28
C ALA A 54 -17.56 -8.19 -13.30
N TRP A 55 -17.96 -7.55 -12.20
CA TRP A 55 -19.22 -6.82 -12.05
C TRP A 55 -18.97 -5.33 -11.84
N ARG A 56 -19.78 -4.49 -12.49
CA ARG A 56 -19.80 -3.04 -12.27
C ARG A 56 -21.23 -2.55 -12.14
N LEU A 57 -21.47 -1.70 -11.15
CA LEU A 57 -22.76 -1.08 -10.87
C LEU A 57 -22.67 0.43 -11.11
N HIS A 58 -23.70 1.01 -11.71
CA HIS A 58 -23.86 2.45 -11.90
C HIS A 58 -25.12 2.93 -11.19
N ASP A 59 -25.04 4.12 -10.59
CA ASP A 59 -26.09 4.65 -9.71
C ASP A 59 -27.30 5.24 -10.44
N ASP A 60 -27.25 5.40 -11.76
CA ASP A 60 -28.31 6.04 -12.55
C ASP A 60 -28.49 5.39 -13.93
N ILE A 61 -29.74 5.04 -14.27
CA ILE A 61 -30.14 4.52 -15.58
C ILE A 61 -29.88 5.55 -16.68
N ALA A 62 -29.98 6.86 -16.43
CA ALA A 62 -29.64 7.87 -17.42
C ALA A 62 -28.14 7.82 -17.80
N THR A 63 -27.27 7.43 -16.88
CA THR A 63 -25.84 7.19 -17.17
C THR A 63 -25.67 5.98 -18.09
N VAL A 64 -26.45 4.91 -17.88
CA VAL A 64 -26.43 3.72 -18.74
C VAL A 64 -27.08 3.96 -20.11
N ALA A 65 -28.16 4.74 -20.16
CA ALA A 65 -28.83 5.13 -21.40
C ALA A 65 -27.96 6.07 -22.25
N LEU A 66 -27.22 6.97 -21.61
CA LEU A 66 -26.19 7.77 -22.27
C LEU A 66 -25.12 6.84 -22.83
N ILE A 67 -24.59 5.91 -22.02
CA ILE A 67 -23.60 4.89 -22.45
C ILE A 67 -24.10 4.10 -23.68
N ALA A 68 -25.39 3.79 -23.74
CA ALA A 68 -25.99 3.06 -24.85
C ALA A 68 -26.22 3.89 -26.11
N THR A 69 -26.57 5.16 -25.97
CA THR A 69 -26.93 6.02 -27.11
C THR A 69 -25.71 6.56 -27.84
N VAL A 70 -24.64 6.85 -27.09
CA VAL A 70 -23.41 7.41 -27.68
C VAL A 70 -22.32 6.34 -27.87
N GLY A 71 -22.58 5.11 -27.39
CA GLY A 71 -21.63 4.00 -27.32
C GLY A 71 -20.73 4.13 -26.09
N VAL A 72 -20.40 2.99 -25.46
CA VAL A 72 -19.50 2.93 -24.28
C VAL A 72 -18.23 3.75 -24.49
N GLU A 73 -17.64 3.69 -25.68
CA GLU A 73 -16.44 4.46 -25.99
C GLU A 73 -16.64 5.98 -25.93
N TYR A 74 -17.81 6.51 -26.31
CA TYR A 74 -18.05 7.94 -26.38
C TYR A 74 -18.42 8.55 -25.01
N VAL A 75 -19.16 7.80 -24.18
CA VAL A 75 -19.52 8.27 -22.82
C VAL A 75 -18.36 8.09 -21.84
N LEU A 76 -17.58 7.02 -22.02
CA LEU A 76 -16.24 6.98 -21.43
C LEU A 76 -15.39 8.12 -21.99
N ARG A 77 -15.47 8.51 -23.27
CA ARG A 77 -14.77 9.73 -23.74
C ARG A 77 -15.21 11.01 -23.03
N ALA A 78 -16.50 11.25 -22.85
CA ALA A 78 -17.06 12.50 -22.32
C ALA A 78 -16.79 12.70 -20.82
N ILE A 79 -16.93 11.64 -20.02
CA ILE A 79 -16.56 11.65 -18.60
C ILE A 79 -15.04 11.84 -18.44
N PHE A 80 -14.26 11.32 -19.38
CA PHE A 80 -12.80 11.47 -19.43
C PHE A 80 -12.32 12.72 -20.21
N VAL A 81 -13.18 13.66 -20.64
CA VAL A 81 -12.69 14.98 -21.13
C VAL A 81 -12.13 15.82 -19.98
N SER A 82 -12.58 15.56 -18.75
CA SER A 82 -11.92 16.03 -17.52
C SER A 82 -10.59 15.29 -17.24
N GLU A 83 -10.34 14.18 -17.91
CA GLU A 83 -9.12 13.35 -17.84
C GLU A 83 -8.37 13.31 -19.18
N ARG A 84 -8.57 14.31 -20.06
CA ARG A 84 -7.99 14.32 -21.42
C ARG A 84 -6.46 14.46 -21.41
N ASP A 85 -5.89 14.97 -20.32
CA ASP A 85 -4.44 15.01 -20.09
C ASP A 85 -3.86 13.62 -19.68
N ALA A 86 -4.70 12.65 -19.30
CA ALA A 86 -4.26 11.34 -18.82
C ALA A 86 -4.26 10.24 -19.91
N HIS A 87 -4.91 10.45 -21.07
CA HIS A 87 -5.06 9.39 -22.07
C HIS A 87 -3.98 9.37 -23.18
N GLU A 88 -3.30 10.48 -23.48
CA GLU A 88 -2.07 10.42 -24.30
C GLU A 88 -0.95 9.64 -23.61
N ALA A 89 -0.94 9.60 -22.27
CA ALA A 89 0.02 8.82 -21.49
C ALA A 89 -0.27 7.30 -21.50
N LYS A 90 -1.52 6.87 -21.73
CA LYS A 90 -1.93 5.46 -21.56
C LYS A 90 -1.79 4.61 -22.82
N GLY A 91 -1.89 5.21 -24.01
CA GLY A 91 -1.48 4.55 -25.26
C GLY A 91 0.00 4.18 -25.25
N HIS A 92 0.85 5.10 -24.79
CA HIS A 92 2.27 4.84 -24.55
C HIS A 92 2.50 3.84 -23.42
N ALA A 93 1.74 3.89 -22.31
CA ALA A 93 1.94 2.98 -21.18
C ALA A 93 1.59 1.51 -21.49
N VAL A 94 0.56 1.23 -22.30
CA VAL A 94 0.23 -0.16 -22.70
C VAL A 94 1.27 -0.71 -23.68
N GLU A 95 1.83 0.13 -24.54
CA GLU A 95 2.93 -0.24 -25.45
C GLU A 95 4.28 -0.38 -24.71
N LEU A 96 4.53 0.43 -23.67
CA LEU A 96 5.68 0.32 -22.75
C LEU A 96 5.57 -0.89 -21.80
N MET A 97 4.37 -1.23 -21.32
CA MET A 97 4.14 -2.40 -20.46
C MET A 97 4.12 -3.72 -21.25
N ALA A 98 3.75 -3.69 -22.55
CA ALA A 98 3.85 -4.86 -23.43
C ALA A 98 5.28 -5.10 -23.95
N SER A 99 6.15 -4.08 -23.92
CA SER A 99 7.56 -4.17 -24.36
C SER A 99 8.56 -4.43 -23.23
N HIS A 100 8.11 -4.51 -21.97
CA HIS A 100 8.94 -5.00 -20.86
C HIS A 100 8.75 -6.52 -20.71
N PRO A 101 9.82 -7.34 -20.84
CA PRO A 101 9.70 -8.78 -20.66
C PRO A 101 9.13 -9.09 -19.27
N ARG A 102 8.07 -9.91 -19.22
CA ARG A 102 7.41 -10.41 -18.01
C ARG A 102 8.27 -11.44 -17.26
N ASP A 103 9.53 -11.12 -17.03
CA ASP A 103 10.42 -11.91 -16.19
C ASP A 103 10.39 -11.35 -14.76
N GLU A 104 9.19 -11.14 -14.19
CA GLU A 104 9.11 -10.90 -12.75
C GLU A 104 9.22 -12.24 -12.02
N PRO A 105 10.24 -12.41 -11.15
CA PRO A 105 10.44 -13.66 -10.44
C PRO A 105 9.25 -13.95 -9.52
N ALA A 106 8.95 -15.24 -9.34
CA ALA A 106 7.92 -15.69 -8.41
C ALA A 106 8.17 -15.13 -7.00
N VAL A 107 7.10 -14.76 -6.30
CA VAL A 107 7.16 -14.30 -4.89
C VAL A 107 7.95 -15.35 -4.08
N PRO A 108 9.02 -14.96 -3.38
CA PRO A 108 9.77 -15.90 -2.56
C PRO A 108 8.84 -16.53 -1.53
N GLN A 109 8.85 -17.86 -1.41
CA GLN A 109 8.10 -18.57 -0.36
C GLN A 109 9.06 -18.89 0.79
N GLY A 110 8.58 -18.80 2.04
CA GLY A 110 9.36 -19.15 3.23
C GLY A 110 10.45 -18.13 3.61
N GLY A 111 11.61 -18.60 4.07
CA GLY A 111 12.65 -17.75 4.68
C GLY A 111 13.22 -16.66 3.76
N ALA A 112 13.19 -16.85 2.44
CA ALA A 112 13.59 -15.82 1.49
C ALA A 112 12.67 -14.58 1.54
N HIS A 113 11.37 -14.78 1.77
CA HIS A 113 10.42 -13.67 1.93
C HIS A 113 10.71 -12.85 3.19
N GLN A 114 10.98 -13.51 4.31
CA GLN A 114 11.33 -12.83 5.57
C GLN A 114 12.57 -11.93 5.42
N ASN A 115 13.57 -12.40 4.66
CA ASN A 115 14.76 -11.60 4.36
C ASN A 115 14.41 -10.35 3.55
N VAL A 116 13.48 -10.45 2.60
CA VAL A 116 12.98 -9.29 1.85
C VAL A 116 12.21 -8.33 2.74
N LEU A 117 11.32 -8.83 3.62
CA LEU A 117 10.60 -8.00 4.60
C LEU A 117 11.58 -7.22 5.50
N ALA A 118 12.59 -7.89 6.04
CA ALA A 118 13.60 -7.24 6.87
C ALA A 118 14.42 -6.22 6.04
N ALA A 119 14.86 -6.59 4.84
CA ALA A 119 15.66 -5.73 3.97
C ALA A 119 14.89 -4.48 3.50
N SER A 120 13.60 -4.61 3.17
CA SER A 120 12.77 -3.47 2.75
C SER A 120 12.65 -2.44 3.86
N TRP A 121 12.44 -2.90 5.10
CA TRP A 121 12.46 -2.02 6.27
C TRP A 121 13.84 -1.45 6.57
N HIS A 122 14.93 -2.17 6.27
CA HIS A 122 16.28 -1.62 6.35
C HIS A 122 16.44 -0.42 5.41
N VAL A 123 16.16 -0.62 4.12
CA VAL A 123 16.29 0.41 3.08
C VAL A 123 15.44 1.63 3.44
N ALA A 124 14.16 1.42 3.78
CA ALA A 124 13.25 2.49 4.19
C ALA A 124 13.75 3.26 5.43
N SER A 125 14.22 2.55 6.46
CA SER A 125 14.75 3.19 7.67
C SER A 125 16.03 4.00 7.43
N VAL A 126 16.87 3.59 6.47
CA VAL A 126 18.08 4.35 6.11
C VAL A 126 17.71 5.60 5.32
N LEU A 127 16.78 5.49 4.36
CA LEU A 127 16.29 6.64 3.58
C LEU A 127 15.69 7.71 4.49
N THR A 128 14.73 7.34 5.33
CA THR A 128 14.08 8.26 6.29
C THR A 128 15.03 8.80 7.37
N ARG A 129 16.15 8.10 7.63
CA ARG A 129 17.21 8.63 8.49
C ARG A 129 18.02 9.71 7.81
N ARG A 130 18.33 9.55 6.53
CA ARG A 130 19.09 10.51 5.73
C ARG A 130 18.23 11.72 5.35
N HIS A 131 16.92 11.53 5.20
CA HIS A 131 15.94 12.55 4.83
C HIS A 131 14.76 12.54 5.83
N PRO A 132 14.83 13.33 6.93
CA PRO A 132 13.82 13.29 7.99
C PRO A 132 12.41 13.75 7.59
N ASP A 133 12.27 14.42 6.45
CA ASP A 133 11.00 14.82 5.83
C ASP A 133 10.31 13.68 5.09
N LEU A 134 11.02 12.56 4.86
CA LEU A 134 10.44 11.36 4.29
C LEU A 134 9.67 10.54 5.32
N VAL A 135 8.63 9.88 4.82
CA VAL A 135 7.77 8.95 5.54
C VAL A 135 7.68 7.64 4.77
N VAL A 136 7.41 6.56 5.50
CA VAL A 136 7.08 5.26 4.93
C VAL A 136 5.57 5.13 4.90
N HIS A 137 5.03 4.63 3.81
CA HIS A 137 3.61 4.35 3.63
C HIS A 137 3.47 2.99 2.95
N GLU A 138 2.59 2.13 3.46
CA GLU A 138 2.27 0.87 2.79
C GLU A 138 1.24 1.15 1.70
N THR A 139 1.53 0.71 0.48
CA THR A 139 0.62 0.85 -0.66
C THR A 139 0.44 -0.47 -1.38
N HIS A 140 -0.70 -0.58 -2.07
CA HIS A 140 -1.06 -1.78 -2.80
C HIS A 140 -1.43 -1.50 -4.27
N PRO A 141 -0.47 -1.00 -5.09
CA PRO A 141 -0.74 -0.69 -6.49
C PRO A 141 -1.33 -1.86 -7.28
N GLY A 142 -2.09 -1.54 -8.33
CA GLY A 142 -2.74 -2.56 -9.16
C GLY A 142 -3.89 -3.29 -8.46
N GLY A 143 -4.45 -2.72 -7.38
CA GLY A 143 -5.56 -3.31 -6.64
C GLY A 143 -5.12 -4.50 -5.78
N GLY A 144 -3.97 -4.39 -5.10
CA GLY A 144 -3.44 -5.49 -4.26
C GLY A 144 -2.46 -6.43 -4.94
N LEU A 145 -2.11 -6.18 -6.22
CA LEU A 145 -1.15 -7.02 -6.94
C LEU A 145 0.28 -6.86 -6.43
N TYR A 146 0.59 -5.69 -5.87
CA TYR A 146 1.91 -5.38 -5.36
C TYR A 146 1.83 -5.07 -3.88
N ASP A 147 2.84 -5.53 -3.16
CA ASP A 147 3.03 -5.24 -1.75
C ASP A 147 4.22 -4.29 -1.60
N VAL A 148 3.95 -3.00 -1.38
CA VAL A 148 4.98 -1.95 -1.52
C VAL A 148 5.13 -1.14 -0.24
N LEU A 149 6.37 -0.99 0.22
CA LEU A 149 6.72 0.11 1.12
C LEU A 149 7.13 1.32 0.27
N MET A 150 6.24 2.30 0.18
CA MET A 150 6.51 3.57 -0.48
C MET A 150 7.24 4.51 0.47
N VAL A 151 8.34 5.10 0.03
CA VAL A 151 9.04 6.20 0.73
C VAL A 151 8.86 7.48 -0.06
N VAL A 152 8.29 8.49 0.58
CA VAL A 152 7.89 9.76 -0.05
C VAL A 152 7.98 10.91 0.96
N LYS A 153 7.99 12.16 0.51
CA LYS A 153 7.85 13.31 1.41
C LYS A 153 6.45 13.35 2.01
N GLU A 154 6.35 13.70 3.28
CA GLU A 154 5.07 13.73 4.01
C GLU A 154 4.04 14.67 3.34
N GLN A 155 4.48 15.83 2.86
CA GLN A 155 3.63 16.79 2.15
C GLN A 155 3.11 16.30 0.79
N ASP A 156 3.75 15.26 0.23
CA ASP A 156 3.38 14.68 -1.06
C ASP A 156 2.48 13.43 -0.89
N LEU A 157 2.19 13.02 0.36
CA LEU A 157 1.24 11.93 0.64
C LEU A 157 -0.17 12.32 0.19
N GLY A 158 -0.87 11.37 -0.44
CA GLY A 158 -2.23 11.57 -0.95
C GLY A 158 -2.30 12.42 -2.23
N LEU A 159 -1.20 13.03 -2.67
CA LEU A 159 -1.17 13.63 -4.01
C LEU A 159 -1.37 12.55 -5.06
N PRO A 160 -2.07 12.85 -6.17
CA PRO A 160 -2.22 11.90 -7.25
C PRO A 160 -0.86 11.53 -7.83
N HIS A 161 -0.76 10.30 -8.37
CA HIS A 161 0.46 9.84 -9.04
C HIS A 161 0.86 10.69 -10.24
N THR A 162 -0.03 11.53 -10.78
CA THR A 162 0.29 12.51 -11.83
C THR A 162 1.25 13.59 -11.38
N ALA A 163 1.37 13.85 -10.07
CA ALA A 163 2.35 14.78 -9.57
C ALA A 163 3.76 14.25 -9.88
N SER A 164 4.60 15.06 -10.55
CA SER A 164 6.01 14.74 -10.87
C SER A 164 6.91 14.84 -9.63
N ARG A 165 6.48 14.23 -8.52
CA ARG A 165 7.20 14.13 -7.26
C ARG A 165 7.79 12.73 -7.14
N PRO A 166 9.09 12.59 -6.82
CA PRO A 166 9.73 11.29 -6.72
C PRO A 166 9.17 10.48 -5.55
N ARG A 167 8.88 9.20 -5.81
CA ARG A 167 8.47 8.21 -4.81
C ARG A 167 9.34 6.99 -4.97
N VAL A 168 9.96 6.54 -3.88
CA VAL A 168 10.69 5.27 -3.87
C VAL A 168 9.70 4.16 -3.56
N MET A 169 9.59 3.18 -4.46
CA MET A 169 8.69 2.04 -4.35
C MET A 169 9.52 0.79 -4.04
N LEU A 170 9.44 0.30 -2.80
CA LEU A 170 10.10 -0.94 -2.37
C LEU A 170 9.11 -2.09 -2.48
N ASN A 171 8.93 -2.64 -3.69
CA ASN A 171 8.01 -3.76 -3.90
C ASN A 171 8.59 -5.03 -3.29
N ARG A 172 8.00 -5.51 -2.19
CA ARG A 172 8.45 -6.68 -1.39
C ARG A 172 8.34 -8.01 -2.14
N ALA A 173 7.67 -8.02 -3.28
CA ALA A 173 7.56 -9.17 -4.17
C ALA A 173 8.29 -8.96 -5.51
N GLY A 174 8.96 -7.82 -5.73
CA GLY A 174 9.58 -7.47 -7.01
C GLY A 174 10.83 -6.60 -6.83
N SER A 175 10.88 -5.49 -7.57
CA SER A 175 12.07 -4.62 -7.62
C SER A 175 11.94 -3.34 -6.80
N LEU A 176 13.08 -2.70 -6.58
CA LEU A 176 13.17 -1.38 -5.97
C LEU A 176 13.19 -0.34 -7.09
N GLN A 177 12.23 0.58 -7.06
CA GLN A 177 11.97 1.49 -8.16
C GLN A 177 11.85 2.93 -7.65
N VAL A 178 12.10 3.90 -8.52
CA VAL A 178 11.74 5.30 -8.33
C VAL A 178 10.70 5.69 -9.37
N HIS A 179 9.58 6.22 -8.91
CA HIS A 179 8.47 6.69 -9.75
C HIS A 179 8.41 8.21 -9.71
N ARG A 180 8.12 8.84 -10.86
CA ARG A 180 7.81 10.27 -11.01
C ARG A 180 6.64 10.43 -11.98
N GLY A 181 5.54 11.03 -11.54
CA GLY A 181 4.38 11.11 -12.41
C GLY A 181 3.80 9.72 -12.73
N GLN A 182 3.01 9.64 -13.81
CA GLN A 182 2.34 8.39 -14.21
C GLN A 182 3.21 7.45 -15.04
N SER A 183 4.21 7.96 -15.75
CA SER A 183 4.91 7.21 -16.80
C SER A 183 6.42 7.06 -16.58
N GLU A 184 7.01 7.85 -15.68
CA GLU A 184 8.44 7.76 -15.41
C GLU A 184 8.67 6.79 -14.25
N MET A 185 9.12 5.59 -14.59
CA MET A 185 9.57 4.59 -13.64
C MET A 185 11.01 4.22 -13.96
N ARG A 186 11.86 4.27 -12.95
CA ARG A 186 13.23 3.80 -13.02
C ARG A 186 13.41 2.65 -12.04
N LYS A 187 13.63 1.45 -12.57
CA LYS A 187 14.12 0.32 -11.78
C LYS A 187 15.56 0.60 -11.33
N VAL A 188 15.81 0.48 -10.04
CA VAL A 188 17.13 0.73 -9.44
C VAL A 188 17.83 -0.58 -9.10
N ALA A 189 17.12 -1.52 -8.47
CA ALA A 189 17.72 -2.79 -8.03
C ALA A 189 16.65 -3.89 -7.90
N GLU A 190 17.10 -5.13 -7.85
CA GLU A 190 16.34 -6.28 -7.35
C GLU A 190 16.69 -6.58 -5.89
N TRP A 191 15.84 -7.33 -5.19
CA TRP A 191 16.18 -7.77 -3.83
C TRP A 191 17.44 -8.64 -3.77
N ALA A 192 17.74 -9.39 -4.83
CA ALA A 192 18.99 -10.14 -4.92
C ALA A 192 20.22 -9.21 -4.84
N ASP A 193 20.18 -8.02 -5.45
CA ASP A 193 21.27 -7.04 -5.38
C ASP A 193 21.45 -6.49 -3.95
N VAL A 194 20.36 -6.37 -3.20
CA VAL A 194 20.37 -5.90 -1.81
C VAL A 194 20.89 -6.99 -0.86
N LEU A 195 20.40 -8.22 -1.03
CA LEU A 195 20.64 -9.34 -0.12
C LEU A 195 21.97 -10.05 -0.37
N LEU A 196 22.37 -10.18 -1.64
CA LEU A 196 23.58 -10.90 -2.05
C LEU A 196 24.67 -9.98 -2.60
N GLY A 197 24.28 -8.79 -3.08
CA GLY A 197 25.16 -7.87 -3.78
C GLY A 197 25.83 -6.85 -2.89
N ALA A 198 25.84 -5.60 -3.36
CA ALA A 198 26.67 -4.53 -2.80
C ALA A 198 26.18 -3.96 -1.44
N GLY A 199 25.06 -4.49 -0.94
CA GLY A 199 24.48 -4.11 0.33
C GLY A 199 23.65 -2.84 0.30
N VAL A 200 22.91 -2.60 1.39
CA VAL A 200 21.91 -1.53 1.52
C VAL A 200 22.48 -0.14 1.23
N GLY A 201 23.72 0.15 1.63
CA GLY A 201 24.31 1.48 1.48
C GLY A 201 24.42 1.94 0.03
N ARG A 202 24.81 1.05 -0.89
CA ARG A 202 24.91 1.38 -2.32
C ARG A 202 23.54 1.55 -2.94
N VAL A 203 22.61 0.62 -2.68
CA VAL A 203 21.23 0.69 -3.19
C VAL A 203 20.55 1.98 -2.73
N VAL A 204 20.73 2.38 -1.47
CA VAL A 204 20.20 3.65 -0.96
C VAL A 204 20.79 4.84 -1.73
N ALA A 205 22.09 4.87 -1.98
CA ALA A 205 22.70 5.96 -2.75
C ALA A 205 22.19 6.03 -4.20
N GLU A 206 21.94 4.88 -4.83
CA GLU A 206 21.36 4.80 -6.17
C GLU A 206 19.89 5.23 -6.19
N LEU A 207 19.11 4.87 -5.17
CA LEU A 207 17.73 5.34 -4.99
C LEU A 207 17.67 6.85 -4.77
N GLU A 208 18.55 7.40 -3.93
CA GLU A 208 18.68 8.85 -3.71
C GLU A 208 19.01 9.59 -5.01
N ALA A 209 19.99 9.08 -5.77
CA ALA A 209 20.35 9.66 -7.06
C ALA A 209 19.20 9.59 -8.08
N ALA A 210 18.49 8.46 -8.15
CA ALA A 210 17.32 8.31 -9.02
C ALA A 210 16.15 9.22 -8.59
N ALA A 211 15.97 9.44 -7.29
CA ALA A 211 14.97 10.31 -6.71
C ALA A 211 15.37 11.80 -6.69
N ASP A 212 16.59 12.13 -7.14
CA ASP A 212 17.17 13.48 -7.07
C ASP A 212 17.09 14.07 -5.65
N TRP A 213 17.35 13.21 -4.66
CA TRP A 213 17.44 13.57 -3.26
C TRP A 213 18.89 13.86 -2.92
N ALA A 214 19.15 15.09 -2.44
CA ALA A 214 20.49 15.51 -2.06
C ALA A 214 21.04 14.64 -0.94
N GLN A 215 22.21 14.01 -1.15
CA GLN A 215 22.84 13.24 -0.09
C GLN A 215 23.19 14.15 1.09
N PRO A 216 22.77 13.82 2.32
CA PRO A 216 23.06 14.68 3.46
C PRO A 216 24.55 14.64 3.80
N PHE A 217 25.13 15.81 4.09
CA PHE A 217 26.55 15.95 4.48
C PHE A 217 26.88 15.24 5.80
N SER A 218 25.90 15.13 6.69
CA SER A 218 26.02 14.44 7.97
C SER A 218 24.73 13.69 8.26
N VAL A 219 24.80 12.66 9.09
CA VAL A 219 23.60 11.90 9.44
C VAL A 219 22.76 12.70 10.43
N PRO A 220 21.48 13.01 10.11
CA PRO A 220 20.61 13.75 11.01
C PRO A 220 20.44 13.08 12.38
N THR A 221 20.17 13.89 13.40
CA THR A 221 19.79 13.44 14.73
C THR A 221 18.58 12.50 14.66
N ALA A 222 18.57 11.45 15.48
CA ALA A 222 17.45 10.53 15.52
C ALA A 222 16.19 11.26 16.00
N THR A 223 15.13 11.18 15.19
CA THR A 223 13.78 11.61 15.55
C THR A 223 12.96 10.41 16.02
N ALA A 224 11.85 10.66 16.71
CA ALA A 224 10.94 9.60 17.16
C ALA A 224 10.45 8.72 15.99
N ARG A 225 10.07 9.36 14.86
CA ARG A 225 9.62 8.70 13.63
C ARG A 225 10.67 7.80 13.01
N ASN A 226 11.87 8.33 12.77
CA ASN A 226 12.95 7.54 12.20
C ASN A 226 13.34 6.39 13.14
N LEU A 227 13.32 6.63 14.46
CA LEU A 227 13.59 5.58 15.43
C LEU A 227 12.52 4.47 15.42
N ALA A 228 11.25 4.80 15.18
CA ALA A 228 10.18 3.81 14.97
C ALA A 228 10.51 2.88 13.79
N TYR A 229 10.86 3.43 12.62
CA TYR A 229 11.23 2.63 11.45
C TYR A 229 12.50 1.80 11.67
N ARG A 230 13.50 2.36 12.33
CA ARG A 230 14.72 1.63 12.71
C ARG A 230 14.44 0.51 13.70
N PHE A 231 13.51 0.72 14.63
CA PHE A 231 13.07 -0.30 15.57
C PHE A 231 12.40 -1.46 14.84
N ILE A 232 11.44 -1.18 13.94
CA ILE A 232 10.77 -2.20 13.10
C ILE A 232 11.81 -2.99 12.30
N SER A 233 12.66 -2.29 11.55
CA SER A 233 13.74 -2.91 10.77
C SER A 233 14.62 -3.82 11.64
N THR A 234 15.10 -3.32 12.78
CA THR A 234 15.96 -4.11 13.67
C THR A 234 15.22 -5.32 14.26
N ALA A 235 13.94 -5.17 14.61
CA ALA A 235 13.13 -6.26 15.15
C ALA A 235 12.98 -7.38 14.12
N LEU A 236 12.61 -7.05 12.87
CA LEU A 236 12.46 -8.03 11.79
C LEU A 236 13.77 -8.76 11.46
N HIS A 237 14.93 -8.08 11.48
CA HIS A 237 16.21 -8.78 11.30
C HIS A 237 16.56 -9.70 12.46
N MET A 238 16.25 -9.29 13.70
CA MET A 238 16.55 -10.12 14.88
C MET A 238 15.66 -11.36 14.97
N LEU A 239 14.43 -11.24 14.46
CA LEU A 239 13.43 -12.31 14.44
C LEU A 239 13.46 -13.11 13.12
N GLY A 240 14.29 -12.70 12.16
CA GLY A 240 14.49 -13.41 10.90
C GLY A 240 15.18 -14.75 11.14
N GLY A 241 14.50 -15.85 10.79
CA GLY A 241 14.94 -17.21 11.08
C GLY A 241 14.27 -17.85 12.30
N GLU A 242 13.42 -17.12 13.02
CA GLU A 242 12.52 -17.73 14.01
C GLU A 242 11.49 -18.66 13.35
N ARG A 243 10.93 -19.58 14.15
CA ARG A 243 9.92 -20.54 13.65
C ARG A 243 8.64 -19.87 13.14
N HIS A 244 8.39 -18.65 13.58
CA HIS A 244 7.19 -17.87 13.27
C HIS A 244 7.51 -16.85 12.19
N LEU A 245 6.53 -16.60 11.32
CA LEU A 245 6.61 -15.54 10.33
C LEU A 245 6.40 -14.19 11.02
N TRP A 246 7.40 -13.32 10.90
CA TRP A 246 7.32 -11.95 11.39
C TRP A 246 7.19 -10.97 10.24
N ASP A 247 6.25 -10.03 10.37
CA ASP A 247 6.00 -8.96 9.40
C ASP A 247 5.66 -7.65 10.13
N ALA A 248 5.69 -6.54 9.41
CA ALA A 248 5.18 -5.26 9.87
C ALA A 248 4.24 -4.67 8.82
N ARG A 249 3.00 -4.41 9.23
CA ARG A 249 1.92 -3.90 8.37
C ARG A 249 1.40 -2.56 8.87
N SER A 250 1.01 -1.68 7.97
CA SER A 250 0.26 -0.49 8.32
C SER A 250 -1.13 -0.90 8.78
N GLU A 251 -1.66 -0.20 9.78
CA GLU A 251 -3.07 -0.37 10.14
C GLU A 251 -4.00 0.20 9.05
N HIS A 252 -3.48 1.08 8.19
CA HIS A 252 -4.22 1.66 7.08
C HIS A 252 -4.33 0.68 5.90
N ILE A 253 -5.56 0.50 5.40
CA ILE A 253 -5.81 -0.23 4.16
C ILE A 253 -5.85 0.76 3.00
N ASP A 254 -4.84 0.67 2.13
CA ASP A 254 -4.80 1.37 0.84
C ASP A 254 -5.71 0.64 -0.17
N SER A 255 -7.02 0.92 -0.12
CA SER A 255 -8.01 0.40 -1.08
C SER A 255 -8.52 1.52 -1.99
N SER A 256 -8.59 1.25 -3.29
CA SER A 256 -8.78 2.23 -4.36
C SER A 256 -10.20 2.81 -4.51
N GLY A 257 -11.00 2.94 -3.45
CA GLY A 257 -12.35 3.50 -3.62
C GLY A 257 -13.33 3.44 -2.46
N VAL A 258 -12.89 3.13 -1.24
CA VAL A 258 -13.76 3.12 -0.06
C VAL A 258 -13.10 3.98 1.02
N GLU A 259 -13.93 4.61 1.87
CA GLU A 259 -13.48 5.35 3.05
C GLU A 259 -12.30 4.64 3.73
N ALA A 260 -11.33 5.43 4.22
CA ALA A 260 -10.09 4.94 4.83
C ALA A 260 -10.39 3.79 5.82
N SER A 261 -10.18 2.57 5.37
CA SER A 261 -10.44 1.36 6.14
C SER A 261 -9.18 0.97 6.91
N ARG A 262 -9.35 0.14 7.92
CA ARG A 262 -8.27 -0.34 8.78
C ARG A 262 -8.34 -1.85 8.96
N HIS A 263 -7.19 -2.48 9.21
CA HIS A 263 -7.10 -3.92 9.40
C HIS A 263 -7.68 -4.43 10.73
N HIS A 264 -8.00 -3.54 11.68
CA HIS A 264 -8.48 -3.84 13.02
C HIS A 264 -7.47 -4.56 13.93
N HIS A 265 -6.19 -4.62 13.55
CA HIS A 265 -5.18 -5.24 14.39
C HIS A 265 -4.94 -4.47 15.69
N VAL A 266 -5.14 -3.15 15.66
CA VAL A 266 -4.97 -2.27 16.82
C VAL A 266 -6.06 -2.43 17.88
N ASP A 267 -7.17 -3.13 17.58
CA ASP A 267 -8.27 -3.34 18.53
C ASP A 267 -7.80 -4.19 19.74
N ALA A 268 -6.73 -4.97 19.59
CA ALA A 268 -6.08 -5.69 20.69
C ALA A 268 -5.21 -4.79 21.61
N PHE A 269 -5.12 -3.48 21.34
CA PHE A 269 -4.25 -2.53 22.04
C PHE A 269 -5.01 -1.25 22.45
N PRO A 270 -5.78 -1.27 23.55
CA PRO A 270 -6.60 -0.12 23.97
C PRO A 270 -5.80 1.19 24.11
N SER A 271 -4.57 1.12 24.61
CA SER A 271 -3.68 2.29 24.72
C SER A 271 -3.34 2.97 23.39
N VAL A 272 -3.38 2.24 22.26
CA VAL A 272 -3.19 2.80 20.92
C VAL A 272 -4.42 3.59 20.51
N LEU A 273 -5.63 3.06 20.76
CA LEU A 273 -6.87 3.72 20.38
C LEU A 273 -7.04 5.07 21.09
N GLU A 274 -6.71 5.15 22.38
CA GLU A 274 -6.75 6.41 23.14
C GLU A 274 -5.77 7.47 22.62
N GLU A 275 -4.58 7.04 22.21
CA GLU A 275 -3.56 7.92 21.64
C GLU A 275 -3.93 8.35 20.22
N ASP A 276 -4.42 7.40 19.42
CA ASP A 276 -4.83 7.64 18.05
C ASP A 276 -5.98 8.65 18.00
N GLU A 277 -6.99 8.50 18.86
CA GLU A 277 -8.09 9.45 18.93
C GLU A 277 -7.60 10.88 19.21
N LYS A 278 -6.69 11.04 20.19
CA LYS A 278 -6.08 12.34 20.51
C LYS A 278 -5.32 12.91 19.32
N ALA A 279 -4.50 12.07 18.68
CA ALA A 279 -3.67 12.51 17.58
C ALA A 279 -4.46 12.71 16.28
N ARG A 280 -5.65 12.13 16.12
CA ARG A 280 -6.58 12.41 15.00
C ARG A 280 -7.20 13.80 15.15
N ARG A 281 -7.56 14.20 16.37
CA ARG A 281 -8.08 15.55 16.64
C ARG A 281 -7.08 16.66 16.32
N LEU A 282 -5.78 16.33 16.29
CA LEU A 282 -4.69 17.27 16.03
C LEU A 282 -4.15 17.21 14.59
N SER A 283 -4.52 16.20 13.80
CA SER A 283 -3.92 15.95 12.49
C SER A 283 -4.95 16.10 11.37
N THR A 284 -4.59 16.84 10.33
CA THR A 284 -5.34 16.93 9.07
C THR A 284 -4.93 15.86 8.05
N ALA A 285 -4.15 14.85 8.47
CA ALA A 285 -3.62 13.85 7.56
C ALA A 285 -4.74 13.06 6.87
N SER A 286 -4.62 12.90 5.56
CA SER A 286 -5.55 12.17 4.70
C SER A 286 -5.65 10.67 5.03
N ALA A 287 -4.66 10.10 5.72
CA ALA A 287 -4.61 8.70 6.11
C ALA A 287 -4.26 8.55 7.61
N PRO A 288 -5.22 8.70 8.54
CA PRO A 288 -4.94 8.76 9.97
C PRO A 288 -4.28 7.48 10.51
N TYR A 289 -4.63 6.32 9.96
CA TYR A 289 -4.10 5.02 10.40
C TYR A 289 -2.71 4.69 9.84
N SER A 290 -2.21 5.46 8.85
CA SER A 290 -0.91 5.20 8.22
C SER A 290 0.28 5.38 9.17
N ARG A 291 0.05 6.02 10.32
CA ARG A 291 1.03 6.23 11.39
C ARG A 291 1.17 5.06 12.35
N LEU A 292 0.30 4.05 12.25
CA LEU A 292 0.28 2.89 13.12
C LEU A 292 0.85 1.71 12.34
N TRP A 293 1.95 1.16 12.83
CA TRP A 293 2.62 -0.01 12.27
C TRP A 293 2.51 -1.18 13.23
N VAL A 294 1.93 -2.28 12.78
CA VAL A 294 1.66 -3.45 13.59
C VAL A 294 2.71 -4.51 13.27
N LEU A 295 3.46 -4.93 14.29
CA LEU A 295 4.32 -6.12 14.21
C LEU A 295 3.43 -7.36 14.35
N LEU A 296 3.40 -8.18 13.30
CA LEU A 296 2.64 -9.41 13.22
C LEU A 296 3.55 -10.62 13.45
N ARG A 297 3.04 -11.64 14.15
CA ARG A 297 3.64 -12.96 14.33
C ARG A 297 2.61 -13.98 13.87
N ASP A 298 2.87 -14.66 12.74
CA ASP A 298 1.89 -15.52 12.05
C ASP A 298 0.53 -14.82 11.91
N GLU A 299 0.54 -13.60 11.37
CA GLU A 299 -0.65 -12.73 11.19
C GLU A 299 -1.30 -12.24 12.51
N GLU A 300 -0.88 -12.72 13.67
CA GLU A 300 -1.37 -12.23 14.96
C GLU A 300 -0.62 -10.97 15.42
N PRO A 301 -1.32 -9.92 15.86
CA PRO A 301 -0.66 -8.68 16.22
C PRO A 301 0.04 -8.80 17.58
N ALA A 302 1.36 -8.67 17.55
CA ALA A 302 2.26 -8.85 18.68
C ALA A 302 2.57 -7.52 19.39
N ALA A 303 2.75 -6.45 18.62
CA ALA A 303 3.00 -5.09 19.11
C ALA A 303 2.57 -4.05 18.07
N VAL A 304 2.37 -2.80 18.52
CA VAL A 304 2.10 -1.65 17.63
C VAL A 304 3.18 -0.59 17.86
N VAL A 305 3.70 -0.04 16.78
CA VAL A 305 4.70 1.02 16.74
C VAL A 305 4.09 2.24 16.06
N THR A 306 4.06 3.38 16.76
CA THR A 306 3.55 4.63 16.19
C THR A 306 4.69 5.44 15.55
N THR A 307 4.39 6.25 14.53
CA THR A 307 5.38 7.21 13.97
C THR A 307 5.75 8.33 14.96
N ALA A 308 5.00 8.48 16.06
CA ALA A 308 5.39 9.31 17.20
C ALA A 308 6.47 8.65 18.09
N GLY A 309 6.98 7.47 17.70
CA GLY A 309 8.04 6.76 18.40
C GLY A 309 7.58 6.08 19.68
N ARG A 310 6.37 5.53 19.71
CA ARG A 310 5.88 4.74 20.84
C ARG A 310 5.69 3.28 20.46
N LEU A 311 6.05 2.40 21.39
CA LEU A 311 5.83 0.96 21.31
C LEU A 311 4.73 0.55 22.29
N HIS A 312 3.66 -0.03 21.75
CA HIS A 312 2.54 -0.56 22.50
C HIS A 312 2.59 -2.08 22.47
N ARG A 313 2.37 -2.70 23.63
CA ARG A 313 2.29 -4.15 23.82
C ARG A 313 1.01 -4.45 24.60
N ARG A 314 0.42 -5.63 24.36
CA ARG A 314 -0.80 -6.04 25.08
C ARG A 314 -0.56 -5.98 26.59
N SER A 315 -1.48 -5.31 27.29
CA SER A 315 -1.50 -5.17 28.75
C SER A 315 -0.23 -4.54 29.37
N GLN A 316 0.51 -3.73 28.61
CA GLN A 316 1.68 -3.00 29.12
C GLN A 316 1.57 -1.51 28.80
N ALA A 317 2.17 -0.69 29.65
CA ALA A 317 2.27 0.74 29.39
C ALA A 317 3.06 1.00 28.08
N PRO A 318 2.65 1.99 27.26
CA PRO A 318 3.40 2.40 26.08
C PRO A 318 4.83 2.81 26.45
N VAL A 319 5.79 2.44 25.61
CA VAL A 319 7.20 2.79 25.79
C VAL A 319 7.58 3.86 24.78
N ASP A 320 8.13 4.97 25.27
CA ASP A 320 8.79 5.98 24.43
C ASP A 320 10.11 5.42 23.89
N LEU A 321 10.19 5.21 22.57
CA LEU A 321 11.36 4.65 21.92
C LEU A 321 12.56 5.59 22.03
N LEU A 322 12.38 6.91 21.96
CA LEU A 322 13.49 7.86 22.02
C LEU A 322 14.14 7.87 23.40
N ALA A 323 13.32 7.84 24.46
CA ALA A 323 13.81 7.68 25.82
C ALA A 323 14.52 6.33 26.02
N ALA A 324 13.94 5.24 25.51
CA ALA A 324 14.56 3.91 25.55
C ALA A 324 15.90 3.87 24.79
N TYR A 325 15.99 4.53 23.63
CA TYR A 325 17.21 4.62 22.85
C TYR A 325 18.33 5.33 23.62
N GLY A 326 18.02 6.44 24.31
CA GLY A 326 18.95 7.12 25.20
C GLY A 326 19.44 6.21 26.33
N LYS A 327 18.51 5.52 27.02
CA LYS A 327 18.81 4.56 28.09
C LYS A 327 19.76 3.43 27.64
N HIS A 328 19.65 3.00 26.39
CA HIS A 328 20.49 1.95 25.81
C HIS A 328 21.71 2.50 25.05
N GLY A 329 22.15 3.72 25.37
CA GLY A 329 23.39 4.32 24.86
C GLY A 329 23.36 4.63 23.37
N ALA A 330 22.20 5.04 22.85
CA ALA A 330 21.98 5.32 21.44
C ALA A 330 22.32 4.14 20.51
N ARG A 331 22.05 2.91 20.96
CA ARG A 331 22.24 1.67 20.17
C ARG A 331 20.91 0.98 19.91
N THR A 332 20.37 1.13 18.69
CA THR A 332 19.06 0.55 18.31
C THR A 332 19.00 -0.96 18.55
N ARG A 333 20.05 -1.72 18.19
CA ARG A 333 20.09 -3.17 18.43
C ARG A 333 19.91 -3.55 19.91
N ARG A 334 20.56 -2.82 20.83
CA ARG A 334 20.43 -3.08 22.28
C ARG A 334 19.04 -2.72 22.79
N MET A 335 18.50 -1.59 22.34
CA MET A 335 17.14 -1.17 22.67
C MET A 335 16.11 -2.19 22.16
N THR A 336 16.19 -2.57 20.89
CA THR A 336 15.29 -3.55 20.28
C THR A 336 15.39 -4.90 20.99
N ALA A 337 16.60 -5.40 21.26
CA ALA A 337 16.79 -6.63 22.03
C ALA A 337 16.07 -6.59 23.39
N ALA A 338 16.25 -5.50 24.14
CA ALA A 338 15.62 -5.34 25.46
C ALA A 338 14.08 -5.27 25.37
N LEU A 339 13.55 -4.56 24.36
CA LEU A 339 12.10 -4.39 24.19
C LEU A 339 11.42 -5.65 23.61
N MET A 340 12.16 -6.45 22.84
CA MET A 340 11.68 -7.66 22.16
C MET A 340 12.05 -8.96 22.89
N ASN A 341 12.74 -8.91 24.03
CA ASN A 341 13.26 -10.08 24.76
C ASN A 341 12.25 -11.20 25.07
N ARG A 342 10.94 -10.92 25.04
CA ARG A 342 9.92 -11.96 25.23
C ARG A 342 9.69 -12.85 24.00
N TRP A 343 10.28 -12.50 22.87
CA TRP A 343 10.13 -13.16 21.57
C TRP A 343 11.46 -13.56 20.91
N LEU A 344 12.59 -13.15 21.51
CA LEU A 344 13.94 -13.61 21.20
C LEU A 344 14.29 -14.74 22.15
#